data_AF-A0A5F2G6Z6-F1
#
_entry.id   AF-A0A5F2G6Z6-F1
#
_cell.length_a   1.000
_cell.length_b   1.000
_cell.length_c   1.000
_cell.angle_alpha   90.00
_cell.angle_beta   90.00
_cell.angle_gamma   90.00
#
_symmetry.space_group_name_H-M   'P 1'
#
loop_
_entity.id
_entity.type
_entity.pdbx_description
1 polymer ?
#
loop_
_entity_poly.entity_id
_entity_poly.type
_entity_poly.pdbx_seq_one_letter_code
_entity_poly.pdbx_strand_id
1 'polypeptide(L)' 'MSPKIITRFEHPPIPTRSFDWCAYYEGEEEAGDYGWGPTEADAIGDFTENCAEDHDARMSKRKV' A
#
# COMPACT_ATOMS: atom_id res chain seq x y z
N MET A 1 -1.88 0.57 -17.55
CA MET A 1 -0.79 -0.03 -16.73
C MET A 1 -1.43 -0.67 -15.51
N SER A 2 -0.94 -1.81 -15.03
CA SER A 2 -1.38 -2.33 -13.73
C SER A 2 -0.83 -1.44 -12.62
N PRO A 3 -1.64 -1.13 -11.59
CA PRO A 3 -1.12 -0.41 -10.44
C PRO A 3 -0.09 -1.31 -9.75
N LYS A 4 1.12 -0.78 -9.54
CA LYS A 4 2.21 -1.49 -8.87
C LYS A 4 2.28 -1.00 -7.44
N ILE A 5 2.20 -1.92 -6.49
CA ILE A 5 2.39 -1.59 -5.07
C ILE A 5 3.88 -1.38 -4.84
N ILE A 6 4.24 -0.25 -4.23
CA ILE A 6 5.58 0.05 -3.76
C ILE A 6 5.56 0.23 -2.26
N THR A 7 6.63 -0.22 -1.63
CA THR A 7 6.83 -0.18 -0.19
C THR A 7 7.96 0.76 0.15
N ARG A 8 7.75 1.59 1.17
CA ARG A 8 8.74 2.51 1.72
C ARG A 8 8.96 2.20 3.19
N PHE A 9 10.23 2.00 3.53
CA PHE A 9 10.65 1.90 4.92
C PHE A 9 10.82 3.31 5.49
N GLU A 10 9.82 3.77 6.25
CA GLU A 10 9.94 4.99 7.04
C GLU A 10 10.37 4.56 8.43
N HIS A 11 11.56 4.99 8.86
CA HIS A 11 12.09 4.71 10.20
C HIS A 11 11.94 5.94 11.10
N PRO A 12 10.72 6.28 11.56
CA PRO A 12 10.50 7.41 12.42
C PRO A 12 11.21 7.22 13.77
N PRO A 13 11.62 8.31 14.45
CA PRO A 13 12.23 8.26 15.78
C PRO A 13 11.18 8.00 16.87
N ILE A 14 10.33 7.00 16.66
CA ILE A 14 9.36 6.51 17.62
C ILE A 14 9.77 5.09 18.04
N PRO A 15 9.55 4.70 19.30
CA PRO A 15 9.93 3.37 19.79
C PRO A 15 9.04 2.25 19.22
N THR A 16 7.90 2.59 18.63
CA THR A 16 7.00 1.60 18.02
C THR A 16 7.42 1.31 16.58
N ARG A 17 7.60 0.03 16.29
CA ARG A 17 7.91 -0.45 14.94
C ARG A 17 6.68 -0.84 14.15
N SER A 18 5.47 -0.63 14.68
CA SER A 18 4.22 -1.03 14.01
C SER A 18 3.95 -0.30 12.70
N PHE A 19 4.68 0.78 12.40
CA PHE A 19 4.48 1.63 11.23
C PHE A 19 5.80 1.89 10.48
N ASP A 20 6.78 0.99 10.61
CA ASP A 20 8.09 1.13 9.94
C ASP A 20 7.98 0.98 8.41
N TRP A 21 6.90 0.36 7.91
CA TRP A 21 6.65 0.16 6.49
C TRP A 21 5.35 0.82 6.06
N CYS A 22 5.40 1.49 4.91
CA CYS A 22 4.28 2.08 4.23
C CYS A 22 4.16 1.49 2.82
N ALA A 23 2.97 1.08 2.41
CA ALA A 23 2.67 0.54 1.09
C ALA A 23 1.65 1.44 0.37
N TYR A 24 1.89 1.71 -0.90
CA TYR A 24 1.03 2.55 -1.75
C TYR A 24 1.23 2.23 -3.23
N TYR A 25 0.36 2.76 -4.11
CA TYR A 25 0.56 2.57 -5.56
C TYR A 25 1.59 3.54 -6.14
N GLU A 26 2.44 3.02 -7.02
CA GLU A 26 3.40 3.77 -7.82
C GLU A 26 2.67 4.85 -8.64
N GLY A 27 2.88 6.13 -8.28
CA GLY A 27 2.25 7.29 -8.93
C GLY A 27 0.99 7.83 -8.25
N GLU A 28 0.56 7.26 -7.12
CA GLU A 28 -0.62 7.71 -6.35
C GLU A 28 -0.26 8.15 -4.92
N GLU A 29 0.92 8.73 -4.74
CA GLU A 29 1.38 9.38 -3.50
C GLU A 29 0.46 10.55 -3.07
N GLU A 30 -0.47 11.00 -3.91
CA GLU A 30 -1.40 12.09 -3.59
C GLU A 30 -2.86 11.62 -3.47
N ALA A 31 -3.14 10.34 -3.76
CA ALA A 31 -4.51 9.81 -3.75
C ALA A 31 -5.03 9.55 -2.33
N GLY A 32 -4.14 9.35 -1.36
CA GLY A 32 -4.51 9.14 0.05
C GLY A 32 -4.66 7.68 0.46
N ASP A 33 -4.49 6.75 -0.48
CA ASP A 33 -4.53 5.31 -0.24
C ASP A 33 -3.15 4.80 0.21
N TYR A 34 -3.07 4.40 1.48
CA TYR A 34 -1.84 3.92 2.12
C TYR A 34 -2.15 2.77 3.07
N GLY A 35 -1.26 1.78 3.10
CA GLY A 35 -1.25 0.74 4.13
C GLY A 35 0.02 0.83 4.95
N TRP A 36 -0.09 0.53 6.24
CA TRP A 36 1.03 0.63 7.17
C TRP A 36 1.24 -0.67 7.92
N GLY A 37 2.49 -0.98 8.25
CA GLY A 37 2.78 -2.17 9.04
C GLY A 37 4.20 -2.25 9.59
N PRO A 38 4.45 -3.21 10.51
CA PRO A 38 5.78 -3.49 11.05
C PRO A 38 6.73 -4.19 10.07
N THR A 39 6.18 -4.78 9.01
CA THR A 39 6.96 -5.39 7.93
C THR A 39 6.38 -5.02 6.59
N GLU A 40 7.20 -5.18 5.56
CA GLU A 40 6.84 -4.93 4.18
C GLU A 40 5.60 -5.73 3.74
N ALA A 41 5.52 -7.00 4.15
CA ALA A 41 4.37 -7.86 3.88
C ALA A 41 3.10 -7.42 4.62
N ASP A 42 3.25 -6.95 5.86
CA ASP A 42 2.13 -6.48 6.69
C ASP A 42 1.55 -5.18 6.10
N ALA A 43 2.40 -4.24 5.68
CA ALA A 43 1.97 -3.01 5.01
C ALA A 43 1.27 -3.29 3.68
N ILE A 44 1.75 -4.26 2.88
CA ILE A 44 1.06 -4.68 1.64
C ILE A 44 -0.29 -5.32 1.95
N GLY A 45 -0.37 -6.15 3.00
CA GLY A 45 -1.62 -6.77 3.44
C GLY A 45 -2.64 -5.72 3.86
N ASP A 46 -2.25 -4.81 4.76
CA ASP A 46 -3.07 -3.69 5.22
C ASP A 46 -3.53 -2.84 4.03
N PHE A 47 -2.62 -2.50 3.10
CA PHE A 47 -2.95 -1.75 1.89
C PHE A 47 -3.92 -2.50 0.97
N THR A 48 -3.71 -3.80 0.78
CA THR A 48 -4.58 -4.63 -0.08
C THR A 48 -5.97 -4.75 0.53
N GLU A 49 -6.09 -4.81 1.85
CA GLU A 49 -7.40 -4.81 2.53
C GLU A 49 -8.06 -3.42 2.48
N ASN A 50 -7.32 -2.35 2.77
CA ASN A 50 -7.84 -0.97 2.75
C ASN A 50 -8.30 -0.56 1.34
N CYS A 51 -7.53 -0.92 0.32
CA CYS A 51 -7.84 -0.63 -1.07
C CYS A 51 -8.45 -1.82 -1.80
N ALA A 52 -8.97 -2.85 -1.13
CA ALA A 52 -9.42 -4.09 -1.77
C ALA A 52 -10.43 -3.84 -2.91
N GLU A 53 -11.36 -2.92 -2.69
CA GLU A 53 -12.42 -2.58 -3.65
C GLU A 53 -11.87 -1.82 -4.87
N ASP A 54 -10.97 -0.86 -4.66
CA ASP A 54 -10.32 -0.11 -5.76
C ASP A 54 -9.27 -0.96 -6.48
N HIS A 55 -8.53 -1.79 -5.74
CA HIS A 55 -7.57 -2.76 -6.26
C HIS A 55 -8.25 -3.76 -7.19
N ASP A 56 -9.34 -4.38 -6.74
CA ASP A 56 -10.12 -5.32 -7.55
C ASP A 56 -10.71 -4.61 -8.78
N ALA A 57 -11.27 -3.41 -8.62
CA ALA A 57 -11.79 -2.62 -9.75
C ALA A 57 -10.71 -2.27 -10.79
N ARG A 58 -9.48 -1.93 -10.34
CA ARG A 58 -8.34 -1.67 -11.23
C ARG A 58 -7.78 -2.93 -11.89
N MET A 59 -7.77 -4.06 -11.19
CA MET A 59 -7.39 -5.35 -11.78
C MET A 59 -8.47 -5.88 -12.74
N SER A 60 -9.74 -5.57 -12.48
CA SER A 60 -10.90 -6.00 -13.26
C SER A 60 -11.08 -5.22 -14.57
N LYS A 61 -10.69 -3.93 -14.62
CA LYS A 61 -10.66 -3.14 -15.88
C LYS A 61 -9.73 -3.67 -16.97
N ARG A 62 -9.03 -4.77 -16.74
CA ARG A 62 -8.14 -5.44 -17.71
C ARG A 62 -8.84 -6.45 -18.61
N LYS A 63 -10.17 -6.53 -18.58
CA LYS A 63 -10.94 -7.50 -19.38
C LYS A 63 -12.00 -6.85 -20.28
N VAL A 64 -11.56 -6.23 -21.37
CA VAL A 64 -12.04 -6.42 -22.77
C VAL A 64 -11.43 -5.36 -23.69
#